data_AF-D5AV49-F1
#
_entry.id   AF-D5AV49-F1
#
_cell.length_a   1.000
_cell.length_b   1.000
_cell.length_c   1.000
_cell.angle_alpha   90.00
_cell.angle_beta   90.00
_cell.angle_gamma   90.00
#
_symmetry.space_group_name_H-M   'P 1'
#
loop_
_entity.id
_entity.type
_entity.pdbx_description
1 polymer ?
#
loop_
_entity_poly.entity_id
_entity_poly.type
_entity_poly.pdbx_seq_one_letter_code
_entity_poly.pdbx_strand_id
1 'polypeptide(L)' 'MPAPEDPEEFAALMVAPQNDVPQPGSNSGPEIVMGAVIVRLEPGASVERIAAVVRALVAGT' A
#
# COMPACT_ATOMS: atom_id res chain seq x y z
N MET A 1 24.92 -7.36 -16.45
CA MET A 1 24.91 -6.30 -15.43
C MET A 1 25.08 -6.97 -14.07
N PRO A 2 25.76 -6.35 -13.09
CA PRO A 2 25.77 -6.88 -11.71
C PRO A 2 24.34 -6.86 -11.15
N ALA A 3 24.03 -7.83 -10.27
CA ALA A 3 22.71 -7.94 -9.65
C ALA A 3 22.53 -6.83 -8.58
N PRO A 4 21.34 -6.24 -8.45
CA PRO A 4 21.05 -5.27 -7.39
C PRO A 4 21.23 -5.89 -6.00
N GLU A 5 21.91 -5.16 -5.09
CA GLU A 5 22.35 -5.62 -3.76
C GLU A 5 21.38 -5.30 -2.61
N ASP A 6 20.24 -4.65 -2.89
CA ASP A 6 19.21 -4.35 -1.90
C ASP A 6 17.91 -5.11 -2.22
N PRO A 7 17.19 -5.65 -1.21
CA PRO A 7 15.88 -6.23 -1.43
C PRO A 7 14.94 -5.12 -1.89
N GLU A 8 14.67 -5.07 -3.20
CA GLU A 8 13.71 -4.15 -3.79
C GLU A 8 12.36 -4.31 -3.06
N GLU A 9 11.97 -3.28 -2.31
CA GLU A 9 10.72 -3.28 -1.58
C GLU A 9 9.59 -2.94 -2.56
N PHE A 10 8.97 -3.97 -3.14
CA PHE A 10 7.90 -3.81 -4.11
C PHE A 10 6.59 -3.40 -3.43
N ALA A 11 6.20 -2.14 -3.57
CA ALA A 11 4.82 -1.71 -3.31
C ALA A 11 4.01 -1.80 -4.61
N ALA A 12 2.90 -2.54 -4.60
CA ALA A 12 1.96 -2.60 -5.72
C ALA A 12 0.84 -1.56 -5.56
N LEU A 13 0.65 -0.69 -6.55
CA LEU A 13 -0.45 0.29 -6.61
C LEU A 13 -1.47 -0.13 -7.68
N MET A 14 -2.72 -0.36 -7.28
CA MET A 14 -3.83 -0.62 -8.18
C MET A 14 -4.77 0.59 -8.18
N VAL A 15 -5.08 1.14 -9.36
CA VAL A 15 -6.08 2.20 -9.54
C VAL A 15 -7.28 1.60 -10.26
N ALA A 16 -8.38 1.41 -9.52
CA ALA A 16 -9.65 0.89 -10.04
C ALA A 16 -10.83 1.67 -9.44
N PRO A 17 -12.00 1.70 -10.10
CA PRO A 17 -13.23 2.17 -9.47
C PRO A 17 -13.47 1.40 -8.17
N GLN A 18 -13.87 2.10 -7.11
CA GLN A 18 -14.05 1.55 -5.75
C GLN A 18 -14.91 0.27 -5.66
N ASN A 19 -15.82 0.04 -6.60
CA ASN A 19 -16.67 -1.15 -6.64
C ASN A 19 -16.03 -2.39 -7.31
N ASP A 20 -14.91 -2.21 -8.03
CA ASP A 20 -14.18 -3.30 -8.71
C ASP A 20 -12.95 -3.77 -7.91
N VAL A 21 -12.77 -3.24 -6.71
CA VAL A 21 -11.63 -3.59 -5.86
C VAL A 21 -11.87 -4.99 -5.29
N PRO A 22 -11.01 -5.98 -5.59
CA PRO A 22 -11.18 -7.33 -5.04
C PRO A 22 -11.20 -7.27 -3.51
N GLN A 23 -12.12 -8.01 -2.88
CA GLN A 23 -12.14 -8.13 -1.43
C GLN A 23 -10.77 -8.63 -0.93
N PRO A 24 -10.20 -8.00 0.11
CA PRO A 24 -8.95 -8.45 0.68
C PRO A 24 -9.12 -9.90 1.18
N GLY A 25 -8.23 -10.78 0.73
CA GLY A 25 -8.17 -12.16 1.24
C GLY A 25 -7.72 -12.20 2.70
N SER A 26 -7.87 -13.35 3.37
CA SER A 26 -7.54 -13.51 4.79
C SER A 26 -6.09 -13.21 5.16
N ASN A 27 -5.19 -13.17 4.17
CA ASN A 27 -3.78 -12.82 4.33
C ASN A 27 -3.47 -11.40 3.86
N SER A 28 -4.46 -10.53 3.68
CA SER A 28 -4.22 -9.14 3.28
C SER A 28 -3.77 -8.32 4.48
N GLY A 29 -2.78 -7.44 4.26
CA GLY A 29 -2.36 -6.49 5.28
C GLY A 29 -3.30 -5.29 5.40
N PRO A 30 -2.93 -4.31 6.24
CA PRO A 30 -3.76 -3.13 6.48
C PRO A 30 -4.08 -2.36 5.19
N GLU A 31 -5.30 -1.84 5.11
CA GLU A 31 -5.78 -1.07 3.96
C GLU A 31 -6.04 0.39 4.37
N ILE A 32 -5.56 1.34 3.55
CA ILE A 32 -5.79 2.77 3.70
C ILE A 32 -6.66 3.23 2.53
N VAL A 33 -7.82 3.82 2.83
CA VAL A 33 -8.75 4.33 1.82
C VAL A 33 -8.78 5.86 1.90
N MET A 34 -8.45 6.54 0.80
CA MET A 34 -8.46 7.99 0.67
C MET A 34 -9.14 8.40 -0.64
N GLY A 35 -10.42 8.75 -0.56
CA GLY A 35 -11.23 9.08 -1.73
C GLY A 35 -11.32 7.90 -2.70
N ALA A 36 -10.78 8.07 -3.91
CA ALA A 36 -10.71 7.01 -4.92
C ALA A 36 -9.44 6.15 -4.83
N VAL A 37 -8.53 6.45 -3.91
CA VAL A 37 -7.26 5.74 -3.74
C VAL A 37 -7.39 4.71 -2.63
N ILE A 38 -6.96 3.48 -2.91
CA ILE A 38 -6.84 2.41 -1.94
C ILE A 38 -5.39 1.93 -1.94
N VAL A 39 -4.76 1.94 -0.76
CA VAL A 39 -3.39 1.46 -0.57
C VAL A 39 -3.43 0.24 0.35
N ARG A 40 -2.91 -0.88 -0.13
CA ARG A 40 -2.73 -2.10 0.67
C ARG A 40 -1.29 -2.21 1.11
N LEU A 41 -1.11 -2.40 2.40
CA LEU A 41 0.20 -2.62 2.99
C LEU A 41 0.44 -4.12 3.15
N GLU A 42 1.71 -4.47 3.34
CA GLU A 42 2.12 -5.84 3.61
C GLU A 42 1.48 -6.35 4.91
N PRO A 43 1.16 -7.66 5.00
CA PRO A 43 0.65 -8.27 6.22
C PRO A 43 1.63 -8.07 7.38
N GLY A 44 1.13 -7.57 8.51
CA GLY A 44 1.97 -7.25 9.67
C GLY A 44 2.71 -5.90 9.57
N ALA A 45 2.36 -5.02 8.63
CA ALA A 45 2.88 -3.65 8.58
C ALA A 45 2.78 -2.96 9.94
N SER A 46 3.88 -2.34 10.37
CA SER A 46 3.95 -1.66 11.66
C SER A 46 3.13 -0.37 11.70
N VAL A 47 2.79 0.10 12.90
CA VAL A 47 2.04 1.35 13.09
C VAL A 47 2.81 2.55 12.54
N GLU A 48 4.13 2.56 12.70
CA GLU A 48 5.02 3.61 12.17
C GLU A 48 4.93 3.66 10.64
N ARG A 49 4.91 2.50 9.99
CA ARG A 49 4.79 2.41 8.53
C ARG A 49 3.42 2.87 8.04
N ILE A 50 2.34 2.45 8.71
CA ILE A 50 0.98 2.93 8.40
C ILE A 50 0.92 4.45 8.51
N ALA A 51 1.43 5.01 9.62
CA ALA A 51 1.44 6.45 9.84
C ALA A 51 2.28 7.22 8.80
N ALA A 52 3.43 6.68 8.39
CA ALA A 52 4.26 7.27 7.34
C ALA A 52 3.52 7.35 6.00
N VAL A 53 2.85 6.27 5.61
CA VAL A 53 2.07 6.22 4.36
C VAL A 53 0.90 7.21 4.40
N VAL A 54 0.15 7.25 5.51
CA VAL A 54 -0.95 8.23 5.68
C VAL A 54 -0.43 9.66 5.57
N ARG A 55 0.68 10.00 6.23
CA ARG A 55 1.26 11.35 6.15
C ARG A 55 1.72 11.70 4.74
N ALA A 56 2.33 10.75 4.03
CA ALA A 56 2.76 10.95 2.66
C ALA A 56 1.57 11.21 1.71
N LEU A 57 0.47 10.46 1.88
CA LEU A 57 -0.75 10.67 1.12
C LEU A 57 -1.35 12.06 1.35
N VAL A 58 -1.38 12.53 2.60
CA VAL A 58 -1.87 13.87 2.95
C VAL A 58 -0.98 14.99 2.41
N ALA A 59 0.35 14.80 2.38
CA ALA A 59 1.27 15.81 1.86
C ALA A 59 1.22 15.95 0.32
N GLY A 60 0.72 14.93 -0.38
CA GLY A 60 0.63 14.89 -1.84
C GLY A 60 -0.69 15.42 -2.42
N THR A 61 -1.62 15.87 -1.57
CA THR A 61 -2.90 16.51 -1.97
C THR A 61 -2.83 18.02 -1.83
#